data_AF-A0AAU3V9U1-F1
#
_entry.id   AF-A0AAU3V9U1-F1
#
_cell.length_a   1.000
_cell.length_b   1.000
_cell.length_c   1.000
_cell.angle_alpha   90.00
_cell.angle_beta   90.00
_cell.angle_gamma   90.00
#
_symmetry.space_group_name_H-M   'P 1'
#
loop_
_entity.id
_entity.type
_entity.pdbx_description
1 polymer ?
#
loop_
_entity_poly.entity_id
_entity_poly.type
_entity_poly.pdbx_seq_one_letter_code
_entity_poly.pdbx_strand_id
1 'polypeptide(L)'
;MGTWATGPFDNDTAADFACALDDAKPEEREALIRGVLTRTVDAGGYLTEAEEAVAAAALIAAQCPGGEPVDTSYGPETPMPTFRSDLRNLADEALARIVSDESGVASNWVNPRDGRQWRATLNSLRAVLAPPPPTIPLFDVKP
;
A
#
# COMPACT_ATOMS: atom_id res chain seq x y z
N MET A 1 3.21 4.54 -21.74
CA MET A 1 2.42 5.04 -20.60
C MET A 1 3.00 6.38 -20.19
N GLY A 2 2.19 7.44 -20.28
CA GLY A 2 2.62 8.82 -20.12
C GLY A 2 2.21 9.40 -18.76
N THR A 3 3.10 10.18 -18.17
CA THR A 3 2.86 11.17 -17.09
C THR A 3 2.16 10.69 -15.82
N TRP A 4 2.41 9.46 -15.36
CA TRP A 4 2.05 9.07 -14.00
C TRP A 4 3.11 9.58 -13.02
N ALA A 5 2.66 10.21 -11.94
CA ALA A 5 3.52 10.44 -10.80
C ALA A 5 3.73 9.13 -10.03
N THR A 6 4.60 9.13 -9.02
CA THR A 6 5.05 7.89 -8.35
C THR A 6 4.35 7.63 -7.01
N GLY A 7 3.27 8.36 -6.76
CA GLY A 7 2.45 8.20 -5.57
C GLY A 7 1.44 7.05 -5.68
N PRO A 8 0.86 6.61 -4.55
CA PRO A 8 -0.02 5.43 -4.50
C PRO A 8 -1.30 5.53 -5.34
N PHE A 9 -1.78 6.74 -5.60
CA PHE A 9 -3.01 7.02 -6.36
C PHE A 9 -2.75 7.70 -7.71
N ASP A 10 -1.48 7.86 -8.11
CA ASP A 10 -1.11 8.60 -9.33
C ASP A 10 -1.21 7.73 -10.60
N ASN A 11 -2.18 6.80 -10.63
CA ASN A 11 -2.50 5.92 -11.76
C ASN A 11 -4.00 5.64 -11.79
N ASP A 12 -4.54 5.39 -12.99
CA ASP A 12 -5.98 5.27 -13.21
C ASP A 12 -6.60 4.10 -12.41
N THR A 13 -5.92 2.95 -12.34
CA THR A 13 -6.38 1.78 -11.57
C THR A 13 -6.57 2.11 -10.09
N ALA A 14 -5.63 2.83 -9.47
CA ALA A 14 -5.74 3.24 -8.08
C ALA A 14 -6.80 4.33 -7.86
N ALA A 15 -6.97 5.25 -8.82
CA ALA A 15 -8.03 6.26 -8.78
C ALA A 15 -9.42 5.63 -8.91
N ASP A 16 -9.60 4.65 -9.79
CA ASP A 16 -10.85 3.88 -9.91
C ASP A 16 -11.16 3.13 -8.62
N PHE A 17 -10.14 2.56 -7.97
CA PHE A 17 -10.30 1.93 -6.65
C PHE A 17 -10.69 2.94 -5.56
N ALA A 18 -10.16 4.17 -5.58
CA ALA A 18 -10.59 5.23 -4.68
C ALA A 18 -12.08 5.56 -4.85
N CYS A 19 -12.54 5.72 -6.10
CA CYS A 19 -13.96 5.92 -6.39
C CYS A 19 -14.82 4.75 -5.90
N ALA A 20 -14.37 3.51 -6.09
CA ALA A 20 -15.08 2.33 -5.60
C ALA A 20 -15.19 2.29 -4.06
N LEU A 21 -14.18 2.79 -3.34
CA LEU A 21 -14.23 2.93 -1.89
C LEU A 21 -15.21 4.01 -1.45
N ASP A 22 -15.28 5.13 -2.18
CA ASP A 22 -16.20 6.23 -1.89
C ASP A 22 -17.67 5.82 -2.13
N ASP A 23 -17.92 5.07 -3.21
CA ASP A 23 -19.25 4.54 -3.55
C ASP A 23 -19.71 3.42 -2.60
N ALA A 24 -18.76 2.73 -1.95
CA ALA A 24 -19.06 1.67 -0.99
C ALA A 24 -19.52 2.22 0.36
N LYS A 25 -20.37 1.45 1.04
CA LYS A 25 -20.77 1.80 2.41
C LYS A 25 -19.57 1.73 3.34
N PRO A 26 -19.52 2.54 4.43
CA PRO A 26 -18.41 2.54 5.37
C PRO A 26 -18.03 1.15 5.88
N GLU A 27 -19.01 0.29 6.15
CA GLU A 27 -18.83 -1.10 6.61
C GLU A 27 -18.27 -2.06 5.54
N GLU A 28 -18.34 -1.71 4.25
CA GLU A 28 -17.89 -2.54 3.13
C GLU A 28 -16.45 -2.21 2.71
N ARG A 29 -15.95 -1.01 3.02
CA ARG A 29 -14.63 -0.52 2.60
C ARG A 29 -13.47 -1.37 3.10
N GLU A 30 -13.53 -1.84 4.35
CA GLU A 30 -12.49 -2.75 4.87
C GLU A 30 -12.48 -4.07 4.10
N ALA A 31 -13.65 -4.58 3.70
CA ALA A 31 -13.75 -5.81 2.93
C ALA A 31 -13.17 -5.66 1.51
N LEU A 32 -13.38 -4.50 0.87
CA LEU A 32 -12.76 -4.18 -0.42
C LEU A 32 -11.24 -4.14 -0.32
N ILE A 33 -10.70 -3.41 0.66
CA ILE A 33 -9.26 -3.32 0.93
C ILE A 33 -8.68 -4.71 1.20
N ARG A 34 -9.29 -5.49 2.10
CA ARG A 34 -8.84 -6.86 2.39
C ARG A 34 -8.86 -7.72 1.11
N GLY A 35 -9.92 -7.62 0.31
CA GLY A 35 -10.08 -8.39 -0.91
C GLY A 35 -8.96 -8.16 -1.92
N VAL A 36 -8.61 -6.91 -2.19
CA VAL A 36 -7.52 -6.55 -3.12
C VAL A 36 -6.17 -7.09 -2.62
N LEU A 37 -5.87 -6.90 -1.33
CA LEU A 37 -4.61 -7.36 -0.75
C LEU A 37 -4.51 -8.90 -0.79
N THR A 38 -5.56 -9.62 -0.41
CA THR A 38 -5.60 -11.08 -0.46
C THR A 38 -5.42 -11.59 -1.89
N ARG A 39 -6.13 -11.03 -2.88
CA ARG A 39 -5.96 -11.43 -4.29
C ARG A 39 -4.52 -11.23 -4.77
N THR A 40 -3.86 -10.15 -4.33
CA THR A 40 -2.47 -9.86 -4.67
C THR A 40 -1.51 -10.89 -4.08
N VAL A 41 -1.70 -11.24 -2.80
CA VAL A 41 -0.87 -12.25 -2.12
C VAL A 41 -1.05 -13.64 -2.74
N ASP A 42 -2.30 -14.03 -3.01
CA ASP A 42 -2.64 -15.36 -3.52
C ASP A 42 -2.37 -15.53 -5.03
N ALA A 43 -2.05 -14.45 -5.75
CA ALA A 43 -1.80 -14.49 -7.17
C ALA A 43 -0.50 -15.27 -7.50
N GLY A 44 -0.66 -16.47 -8.06
CA GLY A 44 0.44 -17.30 -8.57
C GLY A 44 1.00 -16.86 -9.93
N GLY A 45 0.53 -15.74 -10.51
CA GLY A 45 0.89 -15.28 -11.85
C GLY A 45 0.98 -13.75 -11.95
N TYR A 46 0.67 -13.22 -13.14
CA TYR A 46 0.69 -11.78 -13.40
C TYR A 46 -0.29 -11.02 -12.49
N LEU A 47 0.18 -9.94 -11.87
CA LEU A 47 -0.64 -9.09 -11.02
C LEU A 47 -1.42 -8.07 -11.85
N THR A 48 -2.74 -8.21 -11.89
CA THR A 48 -3.63 -7.31 -12.64
C THR A 48 -4.07 -6.08 -11.84
N GLU A 49 -3.98 -6.13 -10.51
CA GLU A 49 -4.51 -5.12 -9.57
C GLU A 49 -3.43 -4.65 -8.58
N ALA A 50 -2.16 -4.69 -8.99
CA ALA A 50 -1.04 -4.34 -8.12
C ALA A 50 -1.14 -2.88 -7.63
N GLU A 51 -1.59 -1.97 -8.49
CA GLU A 51 -1.78 -0.56 -8.15
C GLU A 51 -2.88 -0.35 -7.10
N GLU A 52 -4.00 -1.10 -7.17
CA GLU A 52 -5.04 -1.07 -6.14
C GLU A 52 -4.47 -1.54 -4.79
N ALA A 53 -3.63 -2.57 -4.80
CA ALA A 53 -2.99 -3.07 -3.58
C ALA A 53 -2.01 -2.06 -2.98
N VAL A 54 -1.28 -1.29 -3.80
CA VAL A 54 -0.44 -0.19 -3.33
C VAL A 54 -1.28 0.91 -2.70
N ALA A 55 -2.40 1.29 -3.34
CA ALA A 55 -3.34 2.28 -2.81
C ALA A 55 -3.95 1.83 -1.47
N ALA A 56 -4.41 0.57 -1.39
CA ALA A 56 -4.93 -0.05 -0.18
C ALA A 56 -3.89 -0.05 0.95
N ALA A 57 -2.63 -0.41 0.64
CA ALA A 57 -1.55 -0.39 1.61
C ALA A 57 -1.23 1.02 2.12
N ALA A 58 -1.30 2.04 1.25
CA ALA A 58 -1.13 3.44 1.64
C ALA A 58 -2.22 3.93 2.61
N LEU A 59 -3.48 3.55 2.39
CA LEU A 59 -4.57 3.89 3.31
C LEU A 59 -4.40 3.25 4.69
N ILE A 60 -3.91 2.00 4.75
CA ILE A 60 -3.59 1.34 6.02
C ILE A 60 -2.39 2.00 6.69
N ALA A 61 -1.34 2.31 5.92
CA ALA A 61 -0.14 2.96 6.43
C ALA A 61 -0.46 4.35 7.02
N ALA A 62 -1.37 5.11 6.42
CA ALA A 62 -1.81 6.41 6.94
C ALA A 62 -2.45 6.35 8.33
N GLN A 63 -2.98 5.18 8.75
CA GLN A 63 -3.50 4.96 10.11
C GLN A 63 -2.47 4.38 11.08
N CYS A 64 -1.22 4.19 10.63
CA CYS A 64 -0.12 3.69 11.44
C CYS A 64 0.70 4.83 12.05
N PRO A 65 1.36 4.61 13.21
CA PRO A 65 2.33 5.56 13.74
C PRO A 65 3.44 5.83 12.72
N GLY A 66 3.69 7.10 12.38
CA GLY A 66 4.68 7.49 11.38
C GLY A 66 4.20 7.36 9.92
N GLY A 67 2.93 7.01 9.70
CA GLY A 67 2.30 7.09 8.39
C GLY A 67 1.95 8.52 8.02
N GLU A 68 2.08 8.82 6.73
CA GLU A 68 1.65 10.09 6.16
C GLU A 68 0.18 10.00 5.73
N PRO A 69 -0.63 11.05 5.96
CA PRO A 69 -1.98 11.12 5.44
C PRO A 69 -2.01 10.97 3.91
N VAL A 70 -3.00 10.23 3.41
CA VAL A 70 -3.30 10.23 1.98
C VAL A 70 -4.06 11.52 1.67
N ASP A 71 -3.34 12.56 1.25
CA ASP A 71 -3.87 13.87 0.84
C ASP A 71 -3.54 14.10 -0.65
N THR A 72 -4.19 13.32 -1.50
CA THR A 72 -4.06 13.41 -2.96
C THR A 72 -5.42 13.57 -3.60
N SER A 73 -5.50 14.42 -4.63
CA SER A 73 -6.74 14.67 -5.39
C SER A 73 -7.31 13.41 -6.05
N TYR A 74 -6.53 12.33 -6.14
CA TYR A 74 -6.92 11.05 -6.73
C TYR A 74 -7.17 9.95 -5.68
N GLY A 75 -7.08 10.29 -4.38
CA GLY A 75 -7.40 9.39 -3.28
C GLY A 75 -8.90 9.44 -2.93
N PRO A 76 -9.37 8.57 -2.02
CA PRO A 76 -10.76 8.56 -1.61
C PRO A 76 -11.14 9.88 -0.92
N GLU A 77 -12.26 10.47 -1.32
CA GLU A 77 -12.76 11.73 -0.77
C GLU A 77 -13.37 11.56 0.62
N THR A 78 -13.85 10.35 0.91
CA THR A 78 -14.51 10.05 2.18
C THR A 78 -13.56 9.35 3.14
N PRO A 79 -13.67 9.62 4.46
CA PRO A 79 -12.75 9.06 5.45
C PRO A 79 -12.85 7.53 5.50
N MET A 80 -11.68 6.88 5.57
CA MET A 80 -11.62 5.44 5.74
C MET A 80 -12.05 5.01 7.16
N PRO A 81 -12.69 3.84 7.31
CA PRO A 81 -12.96 3.29 8.63
C PRO A 81 -11.65 2.95 9.35
N THR A 82 -11.71 2.79 10.66
CA THR A 82 -10.55 2.30 11.42
C THR A 82 -10.24 0.86 11.02
N PHE A 83 -9.05 0.65 10.45
CA PHE A 83 -8.63 -0.67 9.99
C PHE A 83 -8.16 -1.54 11.13
N ARG A 84 -8.49 -2.84 11.06
CA ARG A 84 -7.96 -3.83 11.97
C ARG A 84 -6.45 -4.04 11.77
N SER A 85 -5.74 -4.33 12.86
CA SER A 85 -4.27 -4.44 12.86
C SER A 85 -3.74 -5.60 12.01
N ASP A 86 -4.53 -6.66 11.77
CA ASP A 86 -4.17 -7.77 10.88
C ASP A 86 -3.94 -7.33 9.44
N LEU A 87 -4.59 -6.23 9.02
CA LEU A 87 -4.42 -5.69 7.67
C LEU A 87 -3.01 -5.11 7.43
N ARG A 88 -2.27 -4.76 8.49
CA ARG A 88 -0.90 -4.25 8.33
C ARG A 88 0.04 -5.32 7.77
N ASN A 89 -0.04 -6.53 8.33
CA ASN A 89 0.77 -7.66 7.87
C ASN A 89 0.36 -8.07 6.46
N LEU A 90 -0.94 -8.13 6.19
CA LEU A 90 -1.45 -8.46 4.86
C LEU A 90 -1.02 -7.42 3.80
N ALA A 91 -1.01 -6.13 4.16
CA ALA A 91 -0.53 -5.08 3.29
C ALA A 91 0.99 -5.16 3.03
N ASP A 92 1.80 -5.46 4.06
CA ASP A 92 3.24 -5.67 3.86
C ASP A 92 3.53 -6.87 2.95
N GLU A 93 2.81 -7.97 3.13
CA GLU A 93 2.91 -9.17 2.29
C GLU A 93 2.54 -8.87 0.82
N ALA A 94 1.44 -8.14 0.58
CA ALA A 94 1.04 -7.73 -0.76
C ALA A 94 2.11 -6.84 -1.42
N LEU A 95 2.64 -5.86 -0.69
CA LEU A 95 3.73 -5.00 -1.20
C LEU A 95 5.01 -5.81 -1.47
N ALA A 96 5.35 -6.77 -0.62
CA ALA A 96 6.49 -7.67 -0.85
C ALA A 96 6.32 -8.48 -2.14
N ARG A 97 5.11 -8.98 -2.40
CA ARG A 97 4.78 -9.72 -3.62
C ARG A 97 4.88 -8.85 -4.88
N ILE A 98 4.46 -7.59 -4.80
CA ILE A 98 4.57 -6.61 -5.90
C ILE A 98 6.03 -6.27 -6.19
N VAL A 99 6.83 -6.01 -5.16
CA VAL A 99 8.27 -5.72 -5.31
C VAL A 99 9.02 -6.89 -5.92
N SER A 100 8.61 -8.12 -5.61
CA SER A 100 9.23 -9.35 -6.12
C SER A 100 8.76 -9.74 -7.53
N ASP A 101 7.75 -9.06 -8.08
CA ASP A 101 7.27 -9.31 -9.45
C ASP A 101 8.17 -8.63 -10.48
N GLU A 102 9.16 -9.37 -10.97
CA GLU A 102 10.10 -8.90 -12.00
C GLU A 102 9.42 -8.65 -13.37
N SER A 103 8.21 -9.15 -13.58
CA SER A 103 7.44 -8.99 -14.83
C SER A 103 6.29 -8.00 -14.73
N GLY A 104 5.98 -7.53 -13.52
CA GLY A 104 4.83 -6.68 -13.22
C GLY A 104 5.10 -5.19 -13.40
N VAL A 105 4.33 -4.37 -12.69
CA VAL A 105 4.33 -2.89 -12.75
C VAL A 105 5.73 -2.29 -12.63
N ALA A 106 6.60 -2.92 -11.84
CA ALA A 106 7.98 -2.49 -11.61
C ALA A 106 8.87 -2.47 -12.88
N SER A 107 8.49 -3.24 -13.90
CA SER A 107 9.22 -3.39 -15.16
C SER A 107 8.59 -2.63 -16.33
N ASN A 108 7.39 -2.06 -16.14
CA ASN A 108 6.69 -1.29 -17.17
C ASN A 108 7.09 0.20 -17.19
N TRP A 109 7.98 0.63 -16.30
CA TRP A 109 8.46 2.02 -16.24
C TRP A 109 9.38 2.36 -17.41
N VAL A 110 8.95 3.28 -18.26
CA VAL A 110 9.75 3.80 -19.39
C VAL A 110 10.96 4.60 -18.89
N ASN A 111 10.80 5.34 -17.79
CA ASN A 111 11.86 6.12 -17.17
C ASN A 111 12.43 5.38 -15.93
N PRO A 112 13.72 5.00 -15.94
CA PRO A 112 14.35 4.33 -14.81
C PRO A 112 14.35 5.14 -13.51
N ARG A 113 14.32 6.48 -13.57
CA ARG A 113 14.25 7.34 -12.38
C ARG A 113 12.90 7.18 -11.68
N ASP A 114 11.82 7.20 -12.44
CA ASP A 114 10.46 7.12 -11.92
C ASP A 114 10.22 5.72 -11.34
N GLY A 115 10.71 4.67 -12.01
CA GLY A 115 10.70 3.31 -11.46
C GLY A 115 11.51 3.14 -10.16
N ARG A 116 12.61 3.88 -9.97
CA ARG A 116 13.33 3.90 -8.68
C ARG A 116 12.54 4.65 -7.60
N GLN A 117 11.93 5.77 -7.95
CA GLN A 117 11.14 6.56 -7.01
C GLN A 117 9.89 5.80 -6.56
N TRP A 118 9.19 5.11 -7.47
CA TRP A 118 8.07 4.23 -7.14
C TRP A 118 8.48 3.10 -6.19
N ARG A 119 9.62 2.42 -6.46
CA ARG A 119 10.17 1.41 -5.53
C ARG A 119 10.50 2.01 -4.15
N ALA A 120 11.00 3.24 -4.10
CA ALA A 120 11.24 3.92 -2.84
C ALA A 120 9.93 4.20 -2.08
N THR A 121 8.86 4.62 -2.77
CA THR A 121 7.52 4.76 -2.19
C THR A 121 7.05 3.44 -1.55
N LEU A 122 7.18 2.31 -2.26
CA LEU A 122 6.78 1.00 -1.72
C LEU A 122 7.57 0.63 -0.47
N ASN A 123 8.89 0.83 -0.48
CA ASN A 123 9.73 0.53 0.69
C ASN A 123 9.39 1.40 1.90
N SER A 124 9.05 2.67 1.69
CA SER A 124 8.59 3.56 2.76
C SER A 124 7.26 3.09 3.36
N LEU A 125 6.30 2.68 2.53
CA LEU A 125 5.03 2.11 3.01
C LEU A 125 5.27 0.84 3.85
N ARG A 126 6.12 -0.07 3.35
CA ARG A 126 6.48 -1.29 4.09
C ARG A 126 7.14 -0.99 5.44
N ALA A 127 7.98 0.03 5.52
CA ALA A 127 8.61 0.44 6.78
C ALA A 127 7.60 0.95 7.82
N VAL A 128 6.52 1.63 7.37
CA VAL A 128 5.44 2.11 8.24
C VAL A 128 4.49 0.97 8.66
N LEU A 129 4.25 0.03 7.76
CA LEU A 129 3.37 -1.14 8.00
C LEU A 129 4.04 -2.18 8.91
N ALA A 130 5.37 -2.29 8.85
CA ALA A 130 6.13 -3.18 9.71
C ALA A 130 5.86 -2.85 11.18
N PRO A 131 5.64 -3.87 12.04
CA PRO A 131 5.52 -3.63 13.46
C PRO A 131 6.81 -2.94 13.96
N PRO A 132 6.70 -1.93 14.86
CA PRO A 132 7.88 -1.31 15.42
C PRO A 132 8.74 -2.41 16.05
N PRO A 133 10.09 -2.35 15.89
CA PRO A 133 10.95 -3.35 16.48
C PRO A 133 10.64 -3.45 17.97
N PRO A 134 10.58 -4.66 18.55
CA PRO A 134 10.35 -4.80 19.97
C PRO A 134 11.40 -3.97 20.69
N THR A 135 10.96 -2.98 21.47
CA THR A 135 11.84 -2.23 22.36
C THR A 135 12.37 -3.24 23.36
N ILE A 136 13.56 -3.78 23.12
CA ILE A 136 14.27 -4.58 24.11
C ILE A 136 14.60 -3.59 25.23
N PRO A 137 14.01 -3.72 26.44
CA PRO A 137 14.46 -2.91 27.56
C PRO A 137 15.94 -3.26 27.78
N LEU A 138 16.81 -2.27 27.61
CA LEU A 138 18.20 -2.35 28.01
C LEU A 138 18.19 -2.54 29.53
N PHE A 139 18.20 -3.80 29.98
CA PHE A 139 18.40 -4.08 31.38
C PHE A 139 19.76 -3.53 31.77
N ASP A 140 19.75 -2.54 32.67
CA ASP A 140 20.93 -1.99 33.31
C ASP A 140 21.78 -3.14 33.87
N VAL A 141 22.84 -3.49 33.16
CA VAL A 141 23.93 -4.30 33.71
C VAL A 141 24.67 -3.39 34.67
N LYS A 142 24.24 -3.41 35.93
CA LYS A 142 24.93 -2.73 37.02
C LYS A 142 26.25 -3.48 37.30
N PRO A 143 27.39 -2.77 37.41
CA PRO A 143 28.73 -3.37 37.57
C PRO A 143 28.91 -4.10 38.90
#